data_AF-A0A9X5CP50-F1
#
_entry.id   AF-A0A9X5CP50-F1
#
_cell.length_a   1.000
_cell.length_b   1.000
_cell.length_c   1.000
_cell.angle_alpha   90.00
_cell.angle_beta   90.00
_cell.angle_gamma   90.00
#
_symmetry.space_group_name_H-M   'P 1'
#
loop_
_entity.id
_entity.type
_entity.pdbx_description
1 polymer ?
#
loop_
_entity_poly.entity_id
_entity_poly.type
_entity_poly.pdbx_seq_one_letter_code
_entity_poly.pdbx_strand_id
1 'polypeptide(L)'
;GRAVSALEAADPGSGDDPPWIAHFDEAYLADELAHCHRDLGQAEAAARCARESLDGHPPTRARRRAIGYVLLATAQVQQREIEQACATGLKAAELLGGLRSNRGAEYLEDLQQRLEPYREEPVVREFGARMELQTAA
;
A
#
# COMPACT_ATOMS: atom_id res chain seq x y z
N GLY A 1 14.88 11.94 -7.54
CA GLY A 1 14.04 13.12 -7.86
C GLY A 1 14.24 14.19 -6.81
N ARG A 2 13.80 15.44 -7.01
CA ARG A 2 14.07 16.56 -6.08
C ARG A 2 13.69 16.27 -4.62
N ALA A 3 12.56 15.60 -4.39
CA ALA A 3 12.12 15.21 -3.04
C ALA A 3 13.08 14.22 -2.35
N VAL A 4 13.50 13.17 -3.07
CA VAL A 4 14.46 12.18 -2.56
C VAL A 4 15.78 12.86 -2.18
N SER A 5 16.34 13.68 -3.08
CA SER A 5 17.60 14.37 -2.80
C SER A 5 17.50 15.39 -1.67
N ALA A 6 16.32 15.98 -1.44
CA ALA A 6 16.10 16.87 -0.31
C ALA A 6 16.05 16.09 1.01
N LEU A 7 15.42 14.91 1.03
CA LEU A 7 15.39 14.05 2.21
C LEU A 7 16.77 13.47 2.54
N GLU A 8 17.51 12.99 1.54
CA GLU A 8 18.89 12.50 1.71
C GLU A 8 19.85 13.56 2.27
N ALA A 9 19.60 14.84 1.96
CA ALA A 9 20.39 15.96 2.46
C ALA A 9 19.92 16.48 3.83
N ALA A 10 18.77 16.03 4.33
CA ALA A 10 18.27 16.41 5.64
C ALA A 10 19.12 15.73 6.74
N ASP A 11 19.30 16.42 7.86
CA ASP A 11 19.94 15.88 9.06
C ASP A 11 18.91 15.75 10.19
N PRO A 12 18.19 14.62 10.27
CA PRO A 12 17.20 14.41 11.33
C PRO A 12 17.83 14.36 12.74
N GLY A 13 19.16 14.20 12.84
CA GLY A 13 19.90 14.22 14.09
C GLY A 13 20.23 15.62 14.60
N SER A 14 20.09 16.66 13.76
CA SER A 14 20.39 18.06 14.11
C SER A 14 19.52 18.59 15.26
N GLY A 15 18.29 18.10 15.40
CA GLY A 15 17.30 18.62 16.34
C GLY A 15 16.65 19.94 15.90
N ASP A 16 16.97 20.43 14.71
CA ASP A 16 16.43 21.68 14.17
C ASP A 16 15.03 21.50 13.54
N ASP A 17 14.62 20.25 13.30
CA ASP A 17 13.32 19.94 12.70
C ASP A 17 12.16 20.21 13.68
N PRO A 18 11.11 20.93 13.23
CA PRO A 18 9.92 21.13 14.05
C PRO A 18 9.26 19.79 14.43
N PRO A 19 8.75 19.62 15.67
CA PRO A 19 8.19 18.34 16.12
C PRO A 19 7.04 17.78 15.25
N TRP A 20 6.34 18.65 14.51
CA TRP A 20 5.23 18.22 13.65
C TRP A 20 5.68 17.42 12.42
N ILE A 21 6.94 17.57 11.95
CA ILE A 21 7.46 16.83 10.78
C ILE A 21 8.20 15.53 11.16
N ALA A 22 8.43 15.28 12.45
CA ALA A 22 9.22 14.14 12.93
C ALA A 22 8.70 12.75 12.52
N HIS A 23 7.51 12.67 11.92
CA HIS A 23 6.93 11.46 11.38
C HIS A 23 7.30 11.16 9.92
N PHE A 24 7.92 12.12 9.22
CA PHE A 24 8.26 12.04 7.81
C PHE A 24 9.69 11.52 7.65
N ASP A 25 9.80 10.26 7.25
CA ASP A 25 11.04 9.52 7.05
C ASP A 25 11.10 8.94 5.62
N GLU A 26 12.13 8.16 5.33
CA GLU A 26 12.31 7.51 4.03
C GLU A 26 11.14 6.56 3.70
N ALA A 27 10.61 5.87 4.71
CA ALA A 27 9.47 4.97 4.54
C ALA A 27 8.21 5.74 4.16
N TYR A 28 7.99 6.91 4.78
CA TYR A 28 6.91 7.81 4.46
C TYR A 28 7.05 8.35 3.03
N LEU A 29 8.24 8.81 2.64
CA LEU A 29 8.44 9.29 1.27
C LEU A 29 8.22 8.18 0.24
N ALA A 30 8.67 6.96 0.52
CA ALA A 30 8.43 5.81 -0.34
C ALA A 30 6.93 5.51 -0.50
N ASP A 31 6.13 5.65 0.56
CA ASP A 31 4.66 5.52 0.52
C ASP A 31 4.03 6.52 -0.48
N GLU A 32 4.41 7.80 -0.37
CA GLU A 32 3.92 8.86 -1.27
C GLU A 32 4.36 8.65 -2.72
N LEU A 33 5.60 8.19 -2.94
CA LEU A 33 6.09 7.84 -4.28
C LEU A 33 5.34 6.63 -4.87
N ALA A 34 4.99 5.63 -4.04
CA ALA A 34 4.21 4.48 -4.47
C ALA A 34 2.81 4.90 -4.97
N HIS A 35 2.17 5.85 -4.28
CA HIS A 35 0.91 6.46 -4.76
C HIS A 35 1.08 7.12 -6.13
N CYS A 36 2.09 7.99 -6.28
CA CYS A 36 2.34 8.68 -7.56
C CYS A 36 2.60 7.70 -8.70
N HIS A 37 3.47 6.72 -8.49
CA HIS A 37 3.80 5.73 -9.51
C HIS A 37 2.59 4.85 -9.89
N ARG A 38 1.76 4.46 -8.92
CA ARG A 38 0.51 3.74 -9.17
C ARG A 38 -0.42 4.54 -10.09
N ASP A 39 -0.62 5.82 -9.79
CA ASP A 39 -1.54 6.70 -10.52
C ASP A 39 -1.04 6.99 -11.95
N LEU A 40 0.29 6.98 -12.14
CA LEU A 40 0.93 7.08 -13.45
C LEU A 40 1.00 5.76 -14.22
N GLY A 41 0.52 4.65 -13.65
CA GLY A 41 0.60 3.32 -14.27
C GLY A 41 2.02 2.72 -14.32
N GLN A 42 2.94 3.25 -13.53
CA GLN A 42 4.35 2.82 -13.48
C GLN A 42 4.51 1.67 -12.49
N ALA A 43 3.98 0.51 -12.85
CA ALA A 43 3.78 -0.61 -11.94
C ALA A 43 5.06 -1.08 -11.21
N GLU A 44 6.18 -1.23 -11.92
CA GLU A 44 7.45 -1.68 -11.31
C GLU A 44 7.94 -0.68 -10.25
N ALA A 45 7.87 0.61 -10.56
CA ALA A 45 8.28 1.68 -9.65
C ALA A 45 7.35 1.77 -8.44
N ALA A 46 6.03 1.65 -8.65
CA ALA A 46 5.04 1.61 -7.59
C ALA A 46 5.30 0.43 -6.64
N ALA A 47 5.54 -0.75 -7.20
CA ALA A 47 5.80 -1.97 -6.43
C ALA A 47 7.09 -1.84 -5.61
N ARG A 48 8.14 -1.23 -6.17
CA ARG A 48 9.42 -1.00 -5.46
C ARG A 48 9.21 -0.06 -4.27
N CYS A 49 8.62 1.11 -4.50
CA CYS A 49 8.39 2.09 -3.44
C CYS A 49 7.43 1.57 -2.37
N ALA A 50 6.40 0.78 -2.75
CA ALA A 50 5.51 0.15 -1.78
C ALA A 50 6.24 -0.85 -0.86
N ARG A 51 7.18 -1.63 -1.40
CA ARG A 51 8.02 -2.53 -0.59
C ARG A 51 8.96 -1.77 0.33
N GLU A 52 9.64 -0.74 -0.17
CA GLU A 52 10.52 0.12 0.64
C GLU A 52 9.74 0.75 1.82
N SER A 53 8.52 1.26 1.55
CA SER A 53 7.62 1.74 2.60
C SER A 53 7.25 0.65 3.61
N LEU A 54 6.88 -0.55 3.14
CA LEU A 54 6.51 -1.67 4.01
C LEU A 54 7.68 -2.17 4.88
N ASP A 55 8.90 -2.14 4.37
CA ASP A 55 10.09 -2.58 5.09
C ASP A 55 10.49 -1.55 6.15
N GLY A 56 10.31 -0.25 5.88
CA GLY A 56 10.62 0.83 6.82
C GLY A 56 9.57 1.07 7.89
N HIS A 57 8.28 0.84 7.61
CA HIS A 57 7.22 1.08 8.58
C HIS A 57 7.15 0.01 9.68
N PRO A 58 7.19 0.37 10.98
CA PRO A 58 7.05 -0.60 12.07
C PRO A 58 5.64 -1.20 12.11
N PRO A 59 5.43 -2.39 12.71
CA PRO A 59 4.12 -3.02 12.85
C PRO A 59 3.06 -2.14 13.52
N THR A 60 3.48 -1.21 14.39
CA THR A 60 2.60 -0.24 15.06
C THR A 60 1.93 0.74 14.09
N ARG A 61 2.47 0.92 12.88
CA ARG A 61 1.87 1.72 11.79
C ARG A 61 0.93 0.87 10.94
N ALA A 62 0.09 0.05 11.57
CA ALA A 62 -0.75 -0.98 10.93
C ALA A 62 -1.57 -0.44 9.74
N ARG A 63 -2.20 0.72 9.89
CA ARG A 63 -2.98 1.35 8.81
C ARG A 63 -2.12 1.70 7.58
N ARG A 64 -0.94 2.28 7.78
CA ARG A 64 -0.03 2.62 6.67
C ARG A 64 0.48 1.37 5.98
N ARG A 65 0.88 0.36 6.75
CA ARG A 65 1.27 -0.95 6.21
C ARG A 65 0.14 -1.59 5.39
N ALA A 66 -1.10 -1.50 5.85
CA ALA A 66 -2.23 -2.00 5.07
C ALA A 66 -2.37 -1.28 3.72
N ILE A 67 -2.28 0.06 3.71
CA ILE A 67 -2.31 0.85 2.48
C ILE A 67 -1.13 0.47 1.57
N GLY A 68 0.08 0.32 2.11
CA GLY A 68 1.26 -0.13 1.37
C GLY A 68 1.07 -1.50 0.71
N TYR A 69 0.42 -2.45 1.39
CA TYR A 69 0.05 -3.74 0.80
C TYR A 69 -0.98 -3.58 -0.33
N VAL A 70 -1.96 -2.69 -0.20
CA VAL A 70 -2.90 -2.42 -1.31
C VAL A 70 -2.17 -1.80 -2.51
N LEU A 71 -1.27 -0.85 -2.29
CA LEU A 71 -0.48 -0.26 -3.39
C LEU A 71 0.37 -1.31 -4.11
N LEU A 72 1.01 -2.20 -3.35
CA LEU A 72 1.76 -3.31 -3.91
C LEU A 72 0.86 -4.28 -4.70
N ALA A 73 -0.30 -4.63 -4.16
CA ALA A 73 -1.28 -5.48 -4.85
C ALA A 73 -1.77 -4.82 -6.15
N THR A 74 -2.09 -3.53 -6.12
CA THR A 74 -2.50 -2.79 -7.32
C THR A 74 -1.39 -2.76 -8.38
N ALA A 75 -0.13 -2.56 -7.97
CA ALA A 75 1.00 -2.63 -8.89
C ALA A 75 1.20 -4.04 -9.49
N GLN A 76 0.90 -5.10 -8.73
CA GLN A 76 0.91 -6.48 -9.22
C GLN A 76 -0.22 -6.73 -10.23
N VAL A 77 -1.43 -6.19 -10.00
CA VAL A 77 -2.52 -6.22 -11.00
C VAL A 77 -2.10 -5.53 -12.29
N GLN A 78 -1.45 -4.37 -12.21
CA GLN A 78 -0.95 -3.66 -13.40
C GLN A 78 0.10 -4.48 -14.19
N GLN A 79 0.84 -5.35 -13.50
CA GLN A 79 1.80 -6.30 -14.11
C GLN A 79 1.15 -7.61 -14.56
N ARG A 80 -0.16 -7.80 -14.35
CA ARG A 80 -0.92 -9.05 -14.59
C ARG A 80 -0.50 -10.23 -13.71
N GLU A 81 0.13 -9.95 -12.57
CA GLU A 81 0.50 -10.94 -11.56
C GLU A 81 -0.66 -11.18 -10.58
N ILE A 82 -1.78 -11.70 -11.09
CA ILE A 82 -3.09 -11.70 -10.41
C ILE A 82 -3.08 -12.53 -9.12
N GLU A 83 -2.46 -13.72 -9.13
CA GLU A 83 -2.36 -14.56 -7.94
C GLU A 83 -1.60 -13.86 -6.82
N GLN A 84 -0.49 -13.20 -7.18
CA GLN A 84 0.33 -12.45 -6.24
C GLN A 84 -0.42 -11.22 -5.70
N ALA A 85 -1.17 -10.54 -6.56
CA ALA A 85 -2.01 -9.40 -6.18
C ALA A 85 -3.07 -9.79 -5.15
N CYS A 86 -3.81 -10.88 -5.38
CA CYS A 86 -4.80 -11.39 -4.43
C CYS A 86 -4.16 -11.78 -3.10
N ALA A 87 -3.04 -12.52 -3.13
CA ALA A 87 -2.32 -12.90 -1.90
C ALA A 87 -1.82 -11.69 -1.10
N THR A 88 -1.36 -10.65 -1.79
CA THR A 88 -0.90 -9.40 -1.15
C THR A 88 -2.10 -8.59 -0.62
N GLY A 89 -3.20 -8.52 -1.36
CA GLY A 89 -4.44 -7.87 -0.94
C GLY A 89 -5.01 -8.47 0.34
N LEU A 90 -4.95 -9.80 0.52
CA LEU A 90 -5.39 -10.47 1.75
C LEU A 90 -4.61 -10.01 2.99
N LYS A 91 -3.31 -9.71 2.85
CA LYS A 91 -2.50 -9.15 3.95
C LYS A 91 -2.97 -7.75 4.34
N ALA A 92 -3.35 -6.94 3.34
CA ALA A 92 -3.95 -5.62 3.62
C ALA A 92 -5.28 -5.76 4.37
N ALA A 93 -6.11 -6.70 3.92
CA ALA A 93 -7.42 -6.96 4.49
C ALA A 93 -7.34 -7.48 5.95
N GLU A 94 -6.42 -8.39 6.23
CA GLU A 94 -6.11 -8.86 7.59
C GLU A 94 -5.72 -7.71 8.53
N LEU A 95 -4.82 -6.83 8.10
CA LEU A 95 -4.43 -5.66 8.90
C LEU A 95 -5.59 -4.68 9.10
N LEU A 96 -6.47 -4.53 8.11
CA LEU A 96 -7.63 -3.64 8.19
C LEU A 96 -8.78 -4.23 9.00
N GLY A 97 -8.94 -5.55 9.09
CA GLY A 97 -9.94 -6.18 9.95
C GLY A 97 -9.77 -5.82 11.44
N GLY A 98 -8.53 -5.56 11.87
CA GLY A 98 -8.24 -5.04 13.21
C GLY A 98 -8.49 -3.53 13.38
N LEU A 99 -8.86 -2.80 12.33
CA LEU A 99 -8.91 -1.34 12.29
C LEU A 99 -10.26 -0.82 11.76
N ARG A 100 -10.91 0.08 12.50
CA ARG A 100 -12.04 0.85 11.94
C ARG A 100 -11.52 1.98 11.06
N SER A 101 -11.46 1.76 9.75
CA SER A 101 -10.77 2.66 8.81
C SER A 101 -11.49 2.81 7.47
N ASN A 102 -12.29 3.88 7.30
CA ASN A 102 -12.98 4.20 6.04
C ASN A 102 -12.01 4.28 4.85
N ARG A 103 -10.96 5.09 4.96
CA ARG A 103 -9.98 5.18 3.87
C ARG A 103 -9.23 3.87 3.61
N GLY A 104 -9.12 2.96 4.57
CA GLY A 104 -8.59 1.61 4.31
C GLY A 104 -9.55 0.77 3.46
N ALA A 105 -10.85 0.85 3.76
CA ALA A 105 -11.90 0.22 2.96
C ALA A 105 -11.94 0.77 1.52
N GLU A 106 -11.81 2.09 1.34
CA GLU A 106 -11.74 2.72 0.02
C GLU A 106 -10.59 2.17 -0.85
N TYR A 107 -9.41 1.92 -0.27
CA TYR A 107 -8.30 1.29 -1.00
C TYR A 107 -8.61 -0.16 -1.39
N LEU A 108 -9.21 -0.94 -0.49
CA LEU A 108 -9.59 -2.33 -0.81
C LEU A 108 -10.70 -2.40 -1.87
N GLU A 109 -11.61 -1.42 -1.88
CA GLU A 109 -12.63 -1.30 -2.93
C GLU A 109 -12.00 -0.95 -4.28
N ASP A 110 -11.06 0.01 -4.35
CA ASP A 110 -10.29 0.30 -5.57
C ASP A 110 -9.53 -0.94 -6.08
N LEU A 111 -8.94 -1.74 -5.17
CA LEU A 111 -8.29 -2.99 -5.56
C LEU A 111 -9.27 -4.00 -6.15
N GLN A 112 -10.45 -4.18 -5.54
CA GLN A 112 -11.50 -5.07 -6.05
C GLN A 112 -11.96 -4.63 -7.45
N GLN A 113 -12.19 -3.33 -7.67
CA GLN A 113 -12.57 -2.80 -8.98
C GLN A 113 -11.52 -3.08 -10.05
N ARG A 114 -10.22 -3.02 -9.69
CA ARG A 114 -9.12 -3.33 -10.61
C ARG A 114 -8.99 -4.82 -10.91
N LEU A 115 -9.51 -5.69 -10.05
CA LEU A 115 -9.55 -7.14 -10.25
C LEU A 115 -10.77 -7.61 -11.06
N GLU A 116 -11.80 -6.78 -11.23
CA GLU A 116 -13.02 -7.12 -11.99
C GLU A 116 -12.75 -7.70 -13.41
N PRO A 117 -11.77 -7.20 -14.19
CA PRO A 117 -11.44 -7.82 -15.49
C PRO A 117 -10.97 -9.29 -15.40
N TYR A 118 -10.58 -9.75 -14.21
CA TYR A 118 -10.07 -11.09 -13.92
C TYR A 118 -11.02 -11.91 -13.05
N ARG A 119 -12.28 -11.48 -12.87
CA ARG A 119 -13.25 -12.12 -11.97
C ARG A 119 -13.50 -13.62 -12.20
N GLU A 120 -13.24 -14.12 -13.39
CA GLU A 120 -13.43 -15.55 -13.71
C GLU A 120 -12.29 -16.42 -13.16
N GLU A 121 -11.14 -15.81 -12.85
CA GLU A 121 -10.00 -16.49 -12.24
C GLU A 121 -10.39 -17.02 -10.85
N PRO A 122 -10.13 -18.31 -10.54
CA PRO A 122 -10.48 -18.89 -9.24
C PRO A 122 -9.93 -18.10 -8.06
N VAL A 123 -8.71 -17.58 -8.18
CA VAL A 123 -8.04 -16.81 -7.13
C VAL A 123 -8.75 -15.47 -6.84
N VAL A 124 -9.33 -14.83 -7.86
CA VAL A 124 -10.07 -13.56 -7.68
C VAL A 124 -11.40 -13.81 -7.00
N ARG A 125 -12.09 -14.91 -7.35
CA ARG A 125 -13.32 -15.34 -6.66
C ARG A 125 -13.07 -15.67 -5.20
N GLU A 126 -12.00 -16.40 -4.90
CA GLU A 126 -11.60 -16.69 -3.52
C GLU A 126 -11.29 -15.40 -2.75
N PHE A 127 -10.53 -14.48 -3.35
CA PHE A 127 -10.26 -13.18 -2.77
C PHE A 127 -11.55 -12.42 -2.43
N GLY A 128 -12.49 -12.31 -3.37
CA GLY A 128 -13.77 -11.64 -3.15
C GLY A 128 -14.59 -12.26 -2.01
N ALA A 129 -14.71 -13.60 -1.99
CA ALA A 129 -15.42 -14.30 -0.92
C ALA A 129 -14.81 -14.06 0.48
N ARG A 130 -13.48 -13.94 0.56
CA ARG A 130 -12.78 -13.63 1.82
C ARG A 130 -13.02 -12.19 2.27
N MET A 131 -13.09 -11.25 1.33
CA MET A 131 -13.40 -9.84 1.62
C MET A 131 -14.83 -9.65 2.16
N GLU A 132 -15.81 -10.37 1.61
CA GLU A 132 -17.20 -10.34 2.08
C GLU A 132 -17.31 -10.83 3.54
N LEU A 133 -16.62 -11.94 3.88
CA LEU A 133 -16.62 -12.49 5.23
C LEU A 133 -16.03 -11.52 6.27
N GLN A 134 -15.01 -10.74 5.90
CA GLN A 134 -14.41 -9.75 6.81
C GLN A 134 -15.28 -8.51 7.01
N THR A 135 -16.12 -8.17 6.04
CA THR A 135 -17.05 -7.03 6.15
C THR A 135 -18.27 -7.37 7.00
N ALA A 136 -18.63 -8.65 7.08
CA ALA A 136 -19.76 -9.15 7.88
C ALA A 136 -19.44 -9.40 9.36
N ALA A 137 -18.15 -9.34 9.76
CA ALA A 137 -17.65 -9.61 11.10
C ALA A 137 -17.50 -8.32 11.94
#